data_AF-A0A2E0ICQ3-F1
#
_entry.id   AF-A0A2E0ICQ3-F1
#
_cell.length_a   1.000
_cell.length_b   1.000
_cell.length_c   1.000
_cell.angle_alpha   90.00
_cell.angle_beta   90.00
_cell.angle_gamma   90.00
#
_symmetry.space_group_name_H-M   'P 1'
#
loop_
_entity.id
_entity.type
_entity.pdbx_description
1 polymer ?
#
loop_
_entity_poly.entity_id
_entity_poly.type
_entity_poly.pdbx_seq_one_letter_code
_entity_poly.pdbx_strand_id
1 'polypeptide(L)'
;MNKFLLLLLSVTSLSIFASEDYDVSCSTDTYFDDMVIIPSSIKGQVNLDNFGESGKIGIEAVVTGNGNKRSFSGLIPYKKVGERIELQSDIFDSIKTTVTKDQFQEFFGTFPIINCSAT
;
A
#
# COMPACT_ATOMS: atom_id res chain seq x y z
N MET A 1 -5.00 11.43 62.69
CA MET A 1 -6.13 10.97 61.86
C MET A 1 -5.81 11.29 60.41
N ASN A 2 -5.54 10.25 59.62
CA ASN A 2 -5.02 10.33 58.25
C ASN A 2 -6.07 10.87 57.27
N LYS A 3 -5.69 11.86 56.45
CA LYS A 3 -6.42 12.25 55.25
C LYS A 3 -5.99 11.33 54.10
N PHE A 4 -6.87 10.41 53.72
CA PHE A 4 -6.70 9.57 52.53
C PHE A 4 -7.00 10.39 51.27
N LEU A 5 -5.99 10.58 50.42
CA LEU A 5 -6.13 11.15 49.09
C LEU A 5 -6.38 9.98 48.11
N LEU A 6 -7.61 9.87 47.60
CA LEU A 6 -7.97 8.89 46.57
C LEU A 6 -7.67 9.48 45.19
N LEU A 7 -6.57 9.04 44.58
CA LEU A 7 -6.26 9.33 43.18
C LEU A 7 -7.00 8.30 42.30
N LEU A 8 -8.06 8.74 41.61
CA LEU A 8 -8.73 7.94 40.57
C LEU A 8 -7.85 7.97 39.32
N LEU A 9 -7.06 6.91 39.12
CA LEU A 9 -6.42 6.65 37.82
C LEU A 9 -7.49 6.14 36.85
N SER A 10 -8.03 7.03 36.02
CA SER A 10 -8.78 6.62 34.83
C SER A 10 -7.81 6.03 33.82
N VAL A 11 -7.77 4.70 33.73
CA VAL A 11 -7.09 4.01 32.63
C VAL A 11 -7.96 4.17 31.41
N THR A 12 -7.73 5.21 30.62
CA THR A 12 -8.24 5.28 29.25
C THR A 12 -7.44 4.27 28.45
N SER A 13 -8.06 3.13 28.13
CA SER A 13 -7.53 2.15 27.19
C SER A 13 -7.41 2.82 25.81
N LEU A 14 -6.22 3.28 25.47
CA LEU A 14 -5.88 3.73 24.13
C LEU A 14 -5.83 2.47 23.25
N SER A 15 -6.87 2.25 22.44
CA SER A 15 -6.83 1.25 21.37
C SER A 15 -5.82 1.72 20.33
N ILE A 16 -4.58 1.23 20.42
CA ILE A 16 -3.59 1.42 19.35
C ILE A 16 -4.02 0.48 18.24
N PHE A 17 -4.73 1.00 17.24
CA PHE A 17 -4.91 0.28 15.98
C PHE A 17 -3.55 0.26 15.30
N ALA A 18 -2.86 -0.87 15.36
CA ALA A 18 -1.72 -1.11 14.48
C ALA A 18 -2.27 -1.11 13.03
N SER A 19 -1.67 -0.34 12.12
CA SER A 19 -1.93 -0.56 10.70
C SER A 19 -1.35 -1.93 10.35
N GLU A 20 -2.16 -2.78 9.75
CA GLU A 20 -1.67 -4.02 9.16
C GLU A 20 -1.11 -3.68 7.78
N ASP A 21 0.22 -3.79 7.62
CA ASP A 21 0.86 -3.63 6.32
C ASP A 21 0.86 -4.99 5.62
N TYR A 22 0.31 -5.06 4.40
CA TYR A 22 0.31 -6.30 3.61
C TYR A 22 1.26 -6.20 2.44
N ASP A 23 2.05 -7.24 2.18
CA ASP A 23 2.88 -7.31 0.98
C ASP A 23 1.99 -7.42 -0.28
N VAL A 24 2.37 -6.73 -1.35
CA VAL A 24 1.62 -6.69 -2.60
C VAL A 24 2.50 -7.04 -3.79
N SER A 25 1.98 -7.89 -4.66
CA SER A 25 2.57 -8.15 -5.98
C SER A 25 2.30 -6.96 -6.89
N CYS A 26 3.33 -6.43 -7.54
CA CYS A 26 3.18 -5.34 -8.50
C CYS A 26 4.12 -5.47 -9.69
N SER A 27 3.72 -4.86 -10.79
CA SER A 27 4.49 -4.74 -12.03
C SER A 27 4.51 -3.29 -12.50
N THR A 28 5.26 -3.02 -13.57
CA THR A 28 5.20 -1.75 -14.30
C THR A 28 4.63 -1.97 -15.69
N ASP A 29 3.93 -0.95 -16.19
CA ASP A 29 3.49 -0.84 -17.57
C ASP A 29 3.58 0.62 -18.01
N THR A 30 3.17 0.91 -19.24
CA THR A 30 3.09 2.27 -19.79
C THR A 30 1.66 2.65 -20.12
N TYR A 31 1.23 3.82 -19.64
CA TYR A 31 -0.01 4.46 -20.06
C TYR A 31 0.34 5.67 -20.92
N PHE A 32 0.14 5.53 -22.24
CA PHE A 32 0.82 6.36 -23.24
C PHE A 32 2.34 6.29 -23.04
N ASP A 33 2.99 7.41 -22.72
CA ASP A 33 4.43 7.46 -22.48
C ASP A 33 4.80 7.38 -21.00
N ASP A 34 3.82 7.51 -20.09
CA ASP A 34 4.06 7.54 -18.65
C ASP A 34 4.20 6.13 -18.08
N MET A 35 5.21 5.94 -17.23
CA MET A 35 5.34 4.71 -16.47
C MET A 35 4.22 4.64 -15.41
N VAL A 36 3.58 3.50 -15.28
CA VAL A 36 2.60 3.23 -14.21
C VAL A 36 3.00 1.97 -13.46
N ILE A 37 2.66 1.91 -12.17
CA ILE A 37 2.84 0.72 -11.34
C ILE A 37 1.47 0.09 -11.14
N ILE A 38 1.36 -1.19 -11.47
CA ILE A 38 0.13 -1.98 -11.42
C ILE A 38 0.25 -2.99 -10.28
N PRO A 39 -0.37 -2.73 -9.12
CA PRO A 39 -0.59 -3.74 -8.09
C PRO A 39 -1.46 -4.86 -8.64
N SER A 40 -1.39 -6.08 -8.08
CA SER A 40 -2.17 -7.21 -8.59
C SER A 40 -2.78 -8.07 -7.50
N SER A 41 -2.03 -8.37 -6.44
CA SER A 41 -2.54 -9.20 -5.34
C SER A 41 -1.86 -8.88 -4.02
N ILE A 42 -2.64 -8.91 -2.95
CA ILE A 42 -2.11 -8.98 -1.59
C ILE A 42 -1.56 -10.39 -1.37
N LYS A 43 -0.34 -10.48 -0.85
CA LYS A 43 0.36 -11.72 -0.52
C LYS A 43 0.08 -12.11 0.94
N GLY A 44 0.03 -13.42 1.19
CA GLY A 44 -0.09 -13.95 2.54
C GLY A 44 -1.53 -13.99 3.05
N GLN A 45 -1.66 -14.23 4.36
CA GLN A 45 -2.95 -14.33 5.03
C GLN A 45 -3.44 -12.92 5.39
N VAL A 46 -4.67 -12.60 5.00
CA VAL A 46 -5.29 -11.30 5.25
C VAL A 46 -6.37 -11.47 6.31
N ASN A 47 -6.43 -10.55 7.28
CA ASN A 47 -7.54 -10.49 8.21
C ASN A 47 -8.78 -9.89 7.51
N LEU A 48 -9.64 -10.76 7.01
CA LEU A 48 -10.80 -10.37 6.19
C LEU A 48 -11.84 -9.55 6.95
N ASP A 49 -11.84 -9.53 8.27
CA ASP A 49 -12.78 -8.73 9.06
C ASP A 49 -12.48 -7.23 8.96
N ASN A 50 -11.26 -6.87 8.55
CA ASN A 50 -10.87 -5.48 8.27
C ASN A 50 -11.40 -4.98 6.91
N PHE A 51 -12.00 -5.85 6.09
CA PHE A 51 -12.41 -5.55 4.72
C PHE A 51 -13.91 -5.74 4.50
N GLY A 52 -14.53 -4.72 3.90
CA GLY A 52 -15.87 -4.84 3.31
C GLY A 52 -15.86 -5.68 2.03
N GLU A 53 -17.03 -5.87 1.42
CA GLU A 53 -17.16 -6.62 0.15
C GLU A 53 -16.38 -5.95 -1.00
N SER A 54 -16.29 -4.63 -0.99
CA SER A 54 -15.48 -3.84 -1.90
C SER A 54 -15.05 -2.53 -1.24
N GLY A 55 -14.01 -1.91 -1.78
CA GLY A 55 -13.51 -0.63 -1.28
C GLY A 55 -12.32 -0.14 -2.07
N LYS A 56 -11.56 0.78 -1.45
CA LYS A 56 -10.26 1.20 -1.94
C LYS A 56 -9.23 0.97 -0.84
N ILE A 57 -8.03 0.56 -1.22
CA ILE A 57 -6.91 0.33 -0.32
C ILE A 57 -5.72 1.20 -0.75
N GLY A 58 -4.99 1.75 0.22
CA GLY A 58 -3.76 2.48 -0.06
C GLY A 58 -2.66 1.51 -0.42
N ILE A 59 -1.97 1.75 -1.53
CA ILE A 59 -0.78 1.01 -1.94
C ILE A 59 0.39 1.98 -1.99
N GLU A 60 1.49 1.65 -1.31
CA GLU A 60 2.80 2.26 -1.52
C GLU A 60 3.66 1.33 -2.37
N ALA A 61 4.36 1.90 -3.35
CA ALA A 61 5.34 1.24 -4.20
C ALA A 61 6.69 1.93 -4.04
N VAL A 62 7.64 1.21 -3.45
CA VAL A 62 9.03 1.65 -3.29
C VAL A 62 9.86 1.11 -4.45
N VAL A 63 10.28 2.00 -5.34
CA VAL A 63 11.12 1.68 -6.50
C VAL A 63 12.57 1.98 -6.16
N THR A 64 13.45 1.00 -6.37
CA THR A 64 14.90 1.13 -6.16
C THR A 64 15.66 0.61 -7.38
N GLY A 65 16.64 1.37 -7.84
CA GLY A 65 17.48 0.97 -8.97
C GLY A 65 18.48 2.06 -9.33
N ASN A 66 19.61 1.68 -9.96
CA ASN A 66 20.70 2.59 -10.33
C ASN A 66 21.20 3.48 -9.16
N GLY A 67 21.18 2.98 -7.92
CA GLY A 67 21.54 3.74 -6.71
C GLY A 67 20.48 4.72 -6.21
N ASN A 68 19.35 4.85 -6.91
CA ASN A 68 18.25 5.75 -6.58
C ASN A 68 17.09 5.00 -5.91
N LYS A 69 16.30 5.71 -5.09
CA LYS A 69 15.11 5.21 -4.40
C LYS A 69 13.99 6.26 -4.42
N ARG A 70 12.75 5.85 -4.70
CA ARG A 70 11.56 6.71 -4.60
C ARG A 70 10.31 5.90 -4.24
N SER A 71 9.43 6.50 -3.47
CA SER A 71 8.09 5.97 -3.21
C SER A 71 7.06 6.60 -4.14
N PHE A 72 6.11 5.78 -4.59
CA PHE A 72 4.89 6.20 -5.27
C PHE A 72 3.70 5.60 -4.51
N SER A 73 2.56 6.29 -4.49
CA SER A 73 1.40 5.80 -3.75
C SER A 73 0.11 6.05 -4.53
N GLY A 74 -0.87 5.17 -4.35
CA GLY A 74 -2.19 5.32 -4.96
C GLY A 74 -3.27 4.56 -4.20
N LEU A 75 -4.53 4.91 -4.47
CA LEU A 75 -5.69 4.18 -3.97
C LEU A 75 -6.18 3.22 -5.03
N ILE A 76 -6.15 1.92 -4.73
CA ILE A 76 -6.54 0.86 -5.66
C ILE A 76 -7.88 0.27 -5.23
N PRO A 77 -8.86 0.12 -6.14
CA PRO A 77 -10.10 -0.55 -5.82
C PRO A 77 -9.83 -2.03 -5.50
N TYR A 78 -10.55 -2.59 -4.55
CA TYR A 78 -10.49 -4.01 -4.25
C TYR A 78 -11.88 -4.63 -4.19
N LYS A 79 -11.90 -5.96 -4.35
CA LYS A 79 -13.08 -6.78 -4.09
C LYS A 79 -12.70 -7.98 -3.23
N LYS A 80 -13.55 -8.31 -2.27
CA LYS A 80 -13.47 -9.55 -1.50
C LYS A 80 -14.00 -10.70 -2.35
N VAL A 81 -13.19 -11.74 -2.53
CA VAL A 81 -13.54 -12.92 -3.33
C VAL A 81 -13.20 -14.17 -2.54
N GLY A 82 -14.19 -14.76 -1.88
CA GLY A 82 -13.96 -15.88 -0.96
C GLY A 82 -13.04 -15.45 0.18
N GLU A 83 -11.89 -16.13 0.31
CA GLU A 83 -10.91 -15.89 1.38
C GLU A 83 -9.76 -14.94 0.98
N ARG A 84 -9.89 -14.22 -0.15
CA ARG A 84 -8.86 -13.31 -0.66
C ARG A 84 -9.40 -11.92 -0.99
N ILE A 85 -8.48 -10.95 -0.99
CA ILE A 85 -8.69 -9.60 -1.51
C ILE A 85 -8.07 -9.51 -2.91
N GLU A 86 -8.92 -9.25 -3.91
CA GLU A 86 -8.50 -9.03 -5.29
C GLU A 86 -8.40 -7.53 -5.57
N LEU A 87 -7.21 -7.07 -5.96
CA LEU A 87 -7.01 -5.71 -6.42
C LEU A 87 -7.54 -5.59 -7.86
N GLN A 88 -8.40 -4.61 -8.08
CA GLN A 88 -9.01 -4.31 -9.37
C GLN A 88 -8.19 -3.21 -10.06
N SER A 89 -6.91 -3.50 -10.28
CA SER A 89 -5.94 -2.57 -10.84
C SER A 89 -5.65 -2.89 -12.30
N ASP A 90 -5.65 -1.85 -13.12
CA ASP A 90 -5.28 -1.90 -14.53
C ASP A 90 -4.53 -0.63 -14.94
N ILE A 91 -4.36 -0.41 -16.24
CA ILE A 91 -3.68 0.79 -16.74
C ILE A 91 -4.41 2.10 -16.38
N PHE A 92 -5.71 2.08 -16.08
CA PHE A 92 -6.49 3.23 -15.63
C PHE A 92 -6.44 3.35 -14.10
N ASP A 93 -6.65 2.26 -13.38
CA ASP A 93 -6.63 2.15 -11.91
C ASP A 93 -5.27 1.65 -11.40
N SER A 94 -4.21 2.42 -11.72
CA SER A 94 -2.81 2.16 -11.34
C SER A 94 -2.19 3.33 -10.57
N ILE A 95 -1.06 3.08 -9.92
CA ILE A 95 -0.25 4.12 -9.32
C ILE A 95 0.45 4.89 -10.44
N LYS A 96 0.10 6.17 -10.61
CA LYS A 96 0.69 7.05 -11.63
C LYS A 96 2.03 7.58 -11.13
N THR A 97 3.09 7.40 -11.93
CA THR A 97 4.40 7.95 -11.61
C THR A 97 4.59 9.37 -12.14
N THR A 98 3.78 9.80 -13.12
CA THR A 98 3.85 11.09 -13.83
C THR A 98 5.22 11.39 -14.45
N VAL A 99 6.01 10.35 -14.70
CA VAL A 99 7.27 10.43 -15.44
C VAL A 99 7.20 9.49 -16.62
N THR A 100 7.83 9.89 -17.72
CA THR A 100 7.87 9.06 -18.91
C THR A 100 8.68 7.79 -18.65
N LYS A 101 8.47 6.76 -19.47
CA LYS A 101 9.25 5.53 -19.44
C LYS A 101 10.76 5.82 -19.48
N ASP A 102 11.20 6.71 -20.37
CA ASP A 102 12.61 7.04 -20.56
C ASP A 102 13.19 7.71 -19.31
N GLN A 103 12.47 8.68 -18.73
CA GLN A 103 12.87 9.32 -17.47
C GLN A 103 12.94 8.32 -16.32
N PHE A 104 11.96 7.42 -16.24
CA PHE A 104 11.93 6.38 -15.21
C PHE A 104 13.12 5.44 -15.35
N GLN A 105 13.44 5.00 -16.58
CA GLN A 105 14.56 4.09 -16.85
C GLN A 105 15.93 4.77 -16.74
N GLU A 106 16.06 6.04 -17.09
CA GLU A 106 17.28 6.82 -16.84
C GLU A 106 17.54 6.92 -15.33
N PHE A 107 16.50 7.16 -14.55
CA PHE A 107 16.61 7.33 -13.11
C PHE A 107 16.84 6.01 -12.36
N PHE A 108 16.10 4.94 -12.65
CA PHE A 108 16.20 3.67 -11.90
C PHE A 108 16.94 2.54 -12.63
N GLY A 109 17.28 2.72 -13.90
CA GLY A 109 17.77 1.65 -14.77
C GLY A 109 16.64 0.84 -15.41
N THR A 110 17.00 -0.06 -16.34
CA THR A 110 16.05 -0.86 -17.11
C THR A 110 15.27 -1.89 -16.29
N PHE A 111 15.88 -2.41 -15.21
CA PHE A 111 15.30 -3.46 -14.36
C PHE A 111 15.33 -3.06 -12.88
N PRO A 112 14.51 -2.08 -12.48
CA PRO A 112 14.44 -1.67 -11.09
C PRO A 112 13.72 -2.73 -10.24
N ILE A 113 13.99 -2.70 -8.95
CA ILE A 113 13.27 -3.48 -7.94
C ILE A 113 12.08 -2.64 -7.47
N ILE A 114 10.90 -3.27 -7.41
CA ILE A 114 9.66 -2.62 -6.97
C ILE A 114 9.05 -3.47 -5.86
N ASN A 115 8.97 -2.88 -4.67
CA ASN A 115 8.30 -3.49 -3.53
C ASN A 115 7.01 -2.72 -3.26
N CYS A 116 5.89 -3.41 -3.24
CA CYS A 116 4.61 -2.81 -2.95
C CYS A 116 4.04 -3.33 -1.64
N SER A 117 3.44 -2.44 -0.87
CA SER A 117 2.72 -2.75 0.36
C SER A 117 1.36 -2.06 0.40
N ALA A 118 0.40 -2.67 1.07
CA ALA A 118 -0.92 -2.10 1.30
C ALA A 118 -1.10 -1.73 2.77
N THR A 119 -1.82 -0.63 3.02
CA THR A 119 -2.11 -0.10 4.36
C THR A 119 -3.55 0.37 4.46
#